data_AF-A0A2K6GCC3-F1
#
_entry.id   AF-A0A2K6GCC3-F1
#
_cell.length_a   1.000
_cell.length_b   1.000
_cell.length_c   1.000
_cell.angle_alpha   90.00
_cell.angle_beta   90.00
_cell.angle_gamma   90.00
#
_symmetry.space_group_name_H-M   'P 1'
#
loop_
_entity.id
_entity.type
_entity.pdbx_description
1 polymer ?
#
loop_
_entity_poly.entity_id
_entity_poly.type
_entity_poly.pdbx_seq_one_letter_code
_entity_poly.pdbx_strand_id
1 'polypeptide(L)'
;YSLKMCIPGLSHVRLTLPPPKVVDRWNEKRAMFGVYDNIGILGNFEKHPKELIRGPRWLRGWKGNELQCCIRKKKMVGKQMFIDDLHNLNKRIRYLYKHFNRHGKYR
;
A
#
# COMPACT_ATOMS: atom_id res chain seq x y z
N TYR A 1 0.10 -17.71 -49.11
CA TYR A 1 -0.32 -16.29 -49.15
C TYR A 1 -1.41 -16.07 -48.11
N SER A 2 -1.12 -15.33 -47.03
CA SER A 2 -2.17 -14.83 -46.13
C SER A 2 -1.82 -13.40 -45.75
N LEU A 3 -2.49 -12.46 -46.42
CA LEU A 3 -2.34 -11.02 -46.21
C LEU A 3 -3.10 -10.65 -44.94
N LYS A 4 -2.37 -10.27 -43.88
CA LYS A 4 -2.97 -9.58 -42.73
C LYS A 4 -3.19 -8.12 -43.11
N MET A 5 -4.42 -7.80 -43.51
CA MET A 5 -4.90 -6.42 -43.63
C MET A 5 -4.91 -5.79 -42.24
N CYS A 6 -4.01 -4.84 -41.98
CA CYS A 6 -4.05 -4.02 -40.77
C CYS A 6 -5.18 -2.99 -40.88
N ILE A 7 -6.21 -3.13 -40.03
CA ILE A 7 -7.27 -2.12 -39.87
C ILE A 7 -6.67 -0.93 -39.09
N PRO A 8 -6.62 0.29 -39.65
CA PRO A 8 -6.10 1.46 -38.94
C PRO A 8 -7.13 1.87 -37.86
N GLY A 9 -6.76 1.76 -36.57
CA GLY A 9 -7.62 2.17 -35.45
C GLY A 9 -7.46 1.36 -34.14
N LEU A 10 -6.73 0.24 -34.17
CA LEU A 10 -6.56 -0.69 -33.03
C LEU A 10 -5.22 -0.55 -32.26
N SER A 11 -4.52 0.58 -32.38
CA SER A 11 -3.13 0.74 -31.90
C SER A 11 -2.92 0.64 -30.38
N HIS A 12 -3.99 0.69 -29.56
CA HIS A 12 -3.91 0.63 -28.10
C HIS A 12 -4.55 -0.61 -27.46
N VAL A 13 -5.13 -1.51 -28.26
CA VAL A 13 -5.72 -2.75 -27.75
C VAL A 13 -4.89 -3.92 -28.24
N ARG A 14 -4.45 -4.79 -27.31
CA ARG A 14 -3.74 -6.02 -27.70
C ARG A 14 -4.67 -6.87 -28.56
N LEU A 15 -4.18 -7.26 -29.73
CA LEU A 15 -4.90 -8.06 -30.72
C LEU A 15 -5.00 -9.56 -30.35
N THR A 16 -4.27 -9.99 -29.31
CA THR A 16 -4.23 -11.39 -28.86
C THR A 16 -4.62 -11.49 -27.39
N LEU A 17 -5.38 -12.53 -27.06
CA LEU A 17 -5.69 -12.86 -25.66
C LEU A 17 -4.39 -13.11 -24.87
N PRO A 18 -4.31 -12.64 -23.61
CA PRO A 18 -3.20 -13.00 -22.75
C PRO A 18 -3.24 -14.51 -22.45
N PRO A 19 -2.08 -15.13 -22.16
CA PRO A 19 -2.04 -16.52 -21.75
C PRO A 19 -2.82 -16.73 -20.44
N PRO A 20 -3.39 -17.92 -20.21
CA PRO A 20 -4.09 -18.23 -18.97
C PRO A 20 -3.13 -18.13 -17.78
N LYS A 21 -3.55 -17.40 -16.74
CA LYS A 21 -2.77 -17.27 -15.51
C LYS A 21 -3.07 -18.45 -14.58
N VAL A 22 -2.20 -19.44 -14.59
CA VAL A 22 -2.25 -20.54 -13.62
C VAL A 22 -1.86 -20.00 -12.24
N VAL A 23 -2.68 -20.30 -11.23
CA VAL A 23 -2.48 -19.83 -9.85
C VAL A 23 -2.67 -21.00 -8.90
N ASP A 24 -1.59 -21.42 -8.24
CA ASP A 24 -1.66 -22.43 -7.19
C ASP A 24 -2.36 -21.90 -5.93
N ARG A 25 -3.51 -22.48 -5.59
CA ARG A 25 -4.32 -22.08 -4.44
C ARG A 25 -3.78 -22.60 -3.11
N TRP A 26 -2.93 -23.61 -3.13
CA TRP A 26 -2.40 -24.31 -1.95
C TRP A 26 -0.91 -24.06 -1.71
N ASN A 27 -0.38 -22.96 -2.25
CA ASN A 27 0.97 -22.56 -1.90
C ASN A 27 1.11 -22.30 -0.40
N GLU A 28 2.32 -22.47 0.12
CA GLU A 28 2.63 -22.36 1.55
C GLU A 28 2.12 -21.05 2.16
N LYS A 29 2.31 -19.93 1.45
CA LYS A 29 1.88 -18.60 1.92
C LYS A 29 0.35 -18.50 2.08
N ARG A 30 -0.44 -19.15 1.22
CA ARG A 30 -1.92 -19.16 1.32
C ARG A 30 -2.38 -20.17 2.35
N ALA A 31 -1.78 -21.36 2.35
CA ALA A 31 -2.13 -22.42 3.30
C ALA A 31 -1.89 -21.98 4.75
N MET A 32 -0.78 -21.27 5.01
CA MET A 32 -0.39 -20.82 6.34
C MET A 32 -0.84 -19.38 6.68
N PHE A 33 -1.68 -18.75 5.84
CA PHE A 33 -2.12 -17.38 6.08
C PHE A 33 -3.05 -17.30 7.31
N GLY A 34 -2.75 -16.39 8.24
CA GLY A 34 -3.60 -16.09 9.40
C GLY A 34 -3.46 -17.05 10.60
N VAL A 35 -2.58 -18.06 10.52
CA VAL A 35 -2.41 -19.11 11.55
C VAL A 35 -2.16 -18.54 12.95
N TYR A 36 -1.39 -17.44 13.08
CA TYR A 36 -0.99 -16.86 14.37
C TYR A 36 -1.71 -15.55 14.72
N ASP A 37 -2.84 -15.23 14.08
CA ASP A 37 -3.52 -13.95 14.30
C ASP A 37 -4.13 -13.83 15.71
N ASN A 38 -4.51 -14.95 16.32
CA ASN A 38 -5.11 -15.01 17.66
C ASN A 38 -4.12 -15.38 18.77
N ILE A 39 -2.81 -15.24 18.52
CA ILE A 39 -1.74 -15.63 19.48
C ILE A 39 -1.88 -14.97 20.86
N GLY A 40 -2.47 -13.77 20.93
CA GLY A 40 -2.71 -13.10 22.21
C GLY A 40 -3.72 -13.85 23.07
N ILE A 41 -4.90 -14.15 22.54
CA ILE A 41 -5.99 -14.78 23.29
C ILE A 41 -5.64 -16.22 23.67
N LEU A 42 -4.99 -16.95 22.75
CA LEU A 42 -4.63 -18.36 22.96
C LEU A 42 -3.26 -18.58 23.62
N GLY A 43 -2.44 -17.53 23.72
CA GLY A 43 -1.07 -17.57 24.24
C GLY A 43 -0.88 -16.69 25.47
N ASN A 44 -1.85 -16.68 26.39
CA ASN A 44 -1.77 -15.97 27.67
C ASN A 44 -1.41 -14.47 27.56
N PHE A 45 -1.75 -13.84 26.43
CA PHE A 45 -1.41 -12.45 26.10
C PHE A 45 0.09 -12.10 26.13
N GLU A 46 0.98 -13.09 25.94
CA GLU A 46 2.44 -12.86 25.91
C GLU A 46 2.87 -11.90 24.79
N LYS A 47 2.18 -11.93 23.65
CA LYS A 47 2.42 -11.03 22.50
C LYS A 47 1.13 -10.51 21.92
N HIS A 48 1.17 -9.26 21.45
CA HIS A 48 0.06 -8.66 20.73
C HIS A 48 0.22 -8.88 19.21
N PRO A 49 -0.84 -9.28 18.47
CA PRO A 49 -0.78 -9.51 17.01
C PRO A 49 -0.19 -8.36 16.17
N LYS A 50 -0.26 -7.11 16.64
CA LYS A 50 0.34 -5.94 15.98
C LYS A 50 1.86 -6.04 15.80
N GLU A 51 2.51 -6.85 16.62
CA GLU A 51 3.96 -7.09 16.59
C GLU A 51 4.36 -8.06 15.47
N LEU A 52 3.44 -8.95 15.05
CA LEU A 52 3.65 -9.89 13.96
C LEU A 52 3.58 -9.22 12.58
N ILE A 53 2.92 -8.05 12.49
CA ILE A 53 2.78 -7.29 11.24
C ILE A 53 4.15 -6.81 10.76
N ARG A 54 4.54 -7.26 9.57
CA ARG A 54 5.74 -6.76 8.87
C ARG A 54 5.37 -5.53 8.03
N GLY A 55 6.22 -4.51 8.08
CA GLY A 55 6.01 -3.28 7.32
C GLY A 55 6.78 -2.10 7.91
N PRO A 56 6.54 -0.87 7.40
CA PRO A 56 7.18 0.32 7.92
C PRO A 56 6.95 0.47 9.41
N ARG A 57 8.02 0.71 10.19
CA ARG A 57 7.95 0.82 11.66
C ARG A 57 6.95 1.89 12.11
N TRP A 58 6.78 2.95 11.32
CA TRP A 58 5.83 4.03 11.59
C TRP A 58 4.36 3.67 11.29
N LEU A 59 4.05 2.50 10.70
CA LEU A 59 2.68 2.03 10.43
C LEU A 59 2.27 0.78 11.21
N ARG A 60 3.22 0.04 11.81
CA ARG A 60 2.89 -1.19 12.55
C ARG A 60 1.90 -0.91 13.68
N GLY A 61 0.76 -1.60 13.66
CA GLY A 61 -0.29 -1.46 14.66
C GLY A 61 -0.98 -0.10 14.71
N TRP A 62 -0.91 0.69 13.63
CA TRP A 62 -1.47 2.04 13.62
C TRP A 62 -2.22 2.33 12.31
N LYS A 63 -3.37 2.99 12.41
CA LYS A 63 -4.21 3.39 11.28
C LYS A 63 -4.51 4.89 11.38
N GLY A 64 -4.41 5.59 10.26
CA GLY A 64 -4.79 6.99 10.15
C GLY A 64 -4.92 7.41 8.69
N ASN A 65 -5.41 8.63 8.47
CA ASN A 65 -5.50 9.21 7.13
C ASN A 65 -4.10 9.61 6.61
N GLU A 66 -4.03 9.98 5.33
CA GLU A 66 -2.74 10.29 4.70
C GLU A 66 -1.97 11.41 5.43
N LEU A 67 -2.65 12.47 5.86
CA LEU A 67 -2.02 13.58 6.59
C LEU A 67 -1.38 13.08 7.90
N GLN A 68 -2.12 12.27 8.67
CA GLN A 68 -1.62 11.67 9.91
C GLN A 68 -0.45 10.70 9.63
N CYS A 69 -0.53 9.88 8.58
CA CYS A 69 0.55 9.01 8.13
C CYS A 69 1.82 9.82 7.81
N CYS A 70 1.70 10.91 7.06
CA CYS A 70 2.83 11.76 6.68
C CYS A 70 3.47 12.44 7.90
N ILE A 71 2.66 12.99 8.81
CA ILE A 71 3.14 13.61 10.06
C ILE A 71 3.89 12.57 10.91
N ARG A 72 3.33 11.37 11.04
CA ARG A 72 3.93 10.28 11.81
C ARG A 72 5.25 9.81 11.19
N LYS A 73 5.29 9.62 9.86
CA LYS A 73 6.53 9.30 9.12
C LYS A 73 7.59 10.37 9.36
N LYS A 74 7.25 11.65 9.20
CA LYS A 74 8.18 12.77 9.43
C LYS A 74 8.72 12.75 10.87
N LYS A 75 7.87 12.55 11.88
CA LYS A 75 8.29 12.51 13.29
C LYS A 75 9.22 11.33 13.61
N MET A 76 8.94 10.16 13.04
CA MET A 76 9.66 8.93 13.41
C MET A 76 10.96 8.73 12.63
N VAL A 77 11.00 9.08 11.35
CA VAL A 77 12.16 8.81 10.48
C VAL A 77 12.65 10.02 9.70
N GLY A 78 12.01 11.18 9.83
CA GLY A 78 12.34 12.35 9.01
C GLY A 78 13.80 12.77 9.10
N LYS A 79 14.47 12.52 10.24
CA LYS A 79 15.91 12.78 10.42
C LYS A 79 16.82 11.89 9.56
N GLN A 80 16.36 10.70 9.19
CA GLN A 80 17.12 9.71 8.42
C GLN A 80 16.69 9.66 6.94
N MET A 81 15.74 10.49 6.54
CA MET A 81 15.27 10.54 5.15
C MET A 81 16.24 11.31 4.26
N PHE A 82 16.27 10.94 2.97
CA PHE A 82 16.93 11.75 1.96
C PHE A 82 16.33 13.17 1.90
N ILE A 83 17.16 14.14 1.53
CA ILE A 83 16.80 15.56 1.54
C ILE A 83 15.57 15.82 0.65
N ASP A 84 15.57 15.27 -0.57
CA ASP A 84 14.46 15.43 -1.51
C ASP A 84 13.17 14.76 -1.02
N ASP A 85 13.28 13.59 -0.42
CA ASP A 85 12.13 12.88 0.15
C ASP A 85 11.52 13.65 1.32
N LEU A 86 12.36 14.22 2.20
CA LEU A 86 11.91 15.05 3.31
C LEU A 86 11.28 16.35 2.80
N HIS A 87 11.86 16.97 1.78
CA HIS A 87 11.32 18.16 1.13
C HIS A 87 9.93 17.87 0.51
N ASN A 88 9.80 16.77 -0.22
CA ASN A 88 8.53 16.34 -0.82
C ASN A 88 7.49 15.97 0.24
N LEU A 89 7.89 15.28 1.31
CA LEU A 89 7.02 14.98 2.45
C LEU A 89 6.49 16.26 3.10
N ASN A 90 7.34 17.27 3.28
CA ASN A 90 6.94 18.57 3.81
C ASN A 90 5.98 19.32 2.88
N LYS A 91 6.18 19.24 1.56
CA LYS A 91 5.20 19.78 0.58
C LYS A 91 3.87 19.06 0.69
N ARG A 92 3.87 17.72 0.79
CA ARG A 92 2.65 16.92 0.89
C ARG A 92 1.87 17.22 2.17
N ILE A 93 2.55 17.32 3.31
CA ILE A 93 1.92 17.70 4.59
C ILE A 93 1.26 19.09 4.47
N ARG A 94 1.97 20.08 3.92
CA ARG A 94 1.42 21.44 3.72
C ARG A 94 0.21 21.45 2.80
N TYR A 95 0.25 20.69 1.71
CA TYR A 95 -0.88 20.55 0.80
C TYR A 95 -2.09 19.93 1.50
N LEU A 96 -1.91 18.77 2.14
CA LEU A 96 -2.99 18.05 2.81
C LEU A 96 -3.59 18.84 3.97
N TYR A 97 -2.76 19.57 4.72
CA TYR A 97 -3.24 20.46 5.77
C TYR A 97 -4.16 21.55 5.20
N LYS A 98 -3.78 22.21 4.10
CA LYS A 98 -4.65 23.20 3.44
C LYS A 98 -5.90 22.54 2.87
N HIS A 99 -5.76 21.41 2.20
CA HIS A 99 -6.88 20.71 1.56
C HIS A 99 -7.92 20.27 2.59
N PHE A 100 -7.54 19.48 3.60
CA PHE A 100 -8.49 19.00 4.60
C PHE A 100 -9.06 20.10 5.49
N ASN A 101 -8.32 21.19 5.72
CA ASN A 101 -8.77 22.25 6.63
C ASN A 101 -9.44 23.44 5.94
N ARG A 102 -9.33 23.61 4.63
CA ARG A 102 -9.88 24.78 3.89
C ARG A 102 -10.76 24.39 2.70
N HIS A 103 -10.74 23.13 2.28
CA HIS A 103 -11.52 22.65 1.15
C HIS A 103 -12.34 21.43 1.59
N GLY A 104 -13.54 21.28 1.07
CA GLY A 104 -14.41 20.15 1.36
C GLY A 104 -15.83 20.42 0.88
N LYS A 105 -16.53 19.36 0.46
CA LYS A 105 -17.96 19.44 0.12
C LYS A 105 -18.84 19.45 1.37
N TYR A 106 -18.47 18.60 2.33
CA TYR A 106 -19.16 18.44 3.60
C TYR A 106 -18.38 19.21 4.65
N ARG A 107 -18.48 20.55 4.56
CA ARG A 107 -17.90 21.48 5.51
C ARG A 107 -18.47 22.86 5.34
#